data_AF-A0A972J745-F1
#
_entry.id   AF-A0A972J745-F1
#
_cell.length_a   1.000
_cell.length_b   1.000
_cell.length_c   1.000
_cell.angle_alpha   90.00
_cell.angle_beta   90.00
_cell.angle_gamma   90.00
#
_symmetry.space_group_name_H-M   'P 1'
#
loop_
_entity.id
_entity.type
_entity.pdbx_description
1 polymer ?
#
loop_
_entity_poly.entity_id
_entity_poly.type
_entity_poly.pdbx_seq_one_letter_code
_entity_poly.pdbx_strand_id
1 'polypeptide(L)'
;MSMSPLVYLSFKKLKNGFITMLRKPGQLIFTVFMVALLVFTIVIGGKEGAAPTALQNKGLLSGIIFLFYSLNALLVIYQGFKQGSTLFKMPDVNLLFASPINSINILFYGMIQQLASYIVFNIFLLYQYSWMNESFGISLTDVIIMILVFAILLLSSQLCSMLVYIFSAGNDKRKKLFKGIFIGTCLALAAYLFISWLGSRESLLELASRISTSAPVFLFPISGWLTAFVYGIVAKNYILALGFFALWLLFFLLGLRLIKTGRNDYYEDVLVSTEVNFNRMEDARRGKLKDTAGKSKFGARLLSGKTGLNKGSGASALYYKHRLENRRKNPLILGWADLFFAAFAAVFSYFMRREGGIIAVASVVFYIQIFTVAMGRLLVELQSHYIYLIPEKPFKKLLWGMMETMEKYPITAILITVPVSIIL
;
A
#
# COMPACT_ATOMS: atom_id res chain seq x y z
N MET A 1 38.00 8.40 -17.96
CA MET A 1 36.93 7.39 -17.87
C MET A 1 35.59 8.08 -17.98
N SER A 2 34.95 8.04 -19.16
CA SER A 2 33.59 8.56 -19.33
C SER A 2 32.63 7.66 -18.55
N MET A 3 32.07 8.15 -17.44
CA MET A 3 30.97 7.44 -16.79
C MET A 3 29.85 7.26 -17.79
N SER A 4 29.28 6.04 -17.85
CA SER A 4 28.06 5.79 -18.61
C SER A 4 27.02 6.87 -18.26
N PRO A 5 26.41 7.55 -19.25
CA PRO A 5 25.48 8.67 -19.01
C PRO A 5 24.38 8.36 -17.99
N LEU A 6 23.94 7.09 -17.93
CA LEU A 6 22.95 6.59 -16.96
C LEU A 6 23.45 6.60 -15.51
N VAL A 7 24.71 6.23 -15.30
CA VAL A 7 25.34 6.24 -13.96
C VAL A 7 25.49 7.69 -13.49
N TYR A 8 25.94 8.58 -14.38
CA TYR A 8 26.04 10.01 -14.10
C TYR A 8 24.69 10.61 -13.68
N LEU A 9 23.62 10.32 -14.43
CA LEU A 9 22.27 10.80 -14.10
C LEU A 9 21.79 10.27 -12.75
N SER A 10 21.98 8.98 -12.47
CA SER A 10 21.59 8.38 -11.18
C SER A 10 22.29 9.06 -10.01
N PHE A 11 23.60 9.26 -10.11
CA PHE A 11 24.40 9.89 -9.08
C PHE A 11 24.00 11.36 -8.88
N LYS A 12 23.80 12.12 -9.96
CA LYS A 12 23.35 13.52 -9.88
C LYS A 12 21.96 13.64 -9.26
N LYS A 13 21.02 12.73 -9.56
CA LYS A 13 19.69 12.72 -8.93
C LYS A 13 19.78 12.48 -7.43
N LEU A 14 20.56 11.48 -6.99
CA LEU A 14 20.76 11.19 -5.57
C LEU A 14 21.39 12.38 -4.84
N LYS A 15 22.48 12.94 -5.40
CA LYS A 15 23.15 14.12 -4.86
C LYS A 15 22.21 15.32 -4.76
N ASN A 16 21.48 15.62 -5.83
CA ASN A 16 20.55 16.75 -5.85
C ASN A 16 19.36 16.53 -4.91
N GLY A 17 18.89 15.29 -4.75
CA GLY A 17 17.87 14.94 -3.76
C GLY A 17 18.32 15.28 -2.34
N PHE A 18 19.53 14.86 -1.98
CA PHE A 18 20.14 15.16 -0.67
C PHE A 18 20.33 16.68 -0.46
N ILE A 19 20.87 17.40 -1.46
CA ILE A 19 21.05 18.86 -1.38
C ILE A 19 19.70 19.57 -1.22
N THR A 20 18.66 19.11 -1.92
CA THR A 20 17.31 19.70 -1.82
C THR A 20 16.72 19.51 -0.43
N MET A 21 16.93 18.33 0.16
CA MET A 21 16.49 18.02 1.52
C MET A 21 17.16 18.95 2.54
N LEU A 22 18.45 19.25 2.36
CA LEU A 22 19.18 20.17 3.24
C LEU A 22 18.76 21.64 3.08
N ARG A 23 18.40 22.06 1.87
CA ARG A 23 18.02 23.46 1.59
C ARG A 23 16.60 23.82 2.04
N LYS A 24 15.72 22.84 2.24
CA LYS A 24 14.34 23.08 2.67
C LYS A 24 14.21 22.87 4.18
N PRO A 25 14.02 23.95 4.98
CA PRO A 25 14.09 23.85 6.44
C PRO A 25 13.07 22.89 7.03
N GLY A 26 11.83 22.88 6.52
CA GLY A 26 10.78 21.96 6.98
C GLY A 26 11.09 20.48 6.69
N GLN A 27 11.72 20.17 5.55
CA GLN A 27 12.11 18.79 5.22
C GLN A 27 13.29 18.33 6.08
N LEU A 28 14.23 19.23 6.37
CA LEU A 28 15.37 18.96 7.24
C LEU A 28 14.91 18.65 8.67
N ILE A 29 14.06 19.50 9.26
CA ILE A 29 13.53 19.29 10.63
C ILE A 29 12.82 17.93 10.72
N PHE A 30 11.93 17.64 9.76
CA PHE A 30 11.23 16.36 9.71
C PHE A 30 12.20 15.18 9.61
N THR A 31 13.23 15.29 8.77
CA THR A 31 14.17 14.18 8.59
C THR A 31 15.04 13.97 9.82
N VAL A 32 15.52 15.04 10.46
CA VAL A 32 16.27 14.95 11.72
C VAL A 32 15.41 14.29 12.80
N PHE A 33 14.14 14.69 12.93
CA PHE A 33 13.19 14.07 13.84
C PHE A 33 12.99 12.57 13.56
N MET A 34 12.79 12.21 12.29
CA MET A 34 12.64 10.80 11.88
C MET A 34 13.89 9.98 12.17
N VAL A 35 15.09 10.52 11.91
CA VAL A 35 16.36 9.84 12.23
C VAL A 35 16.53 9.70 13.73
N ALA A 36 16.19 10.72 14.53
CA ALA A 36 16.24 10.65 15.99
C ALA A 36 15.30 9.56 16.54
N LEU A 37 14.06 9.48 16.03
CA LEU A 37 13.13 8.39 16.37
C LEU A 37 13.69 7.02 15.98
N LEU A 38 14.37 6.92 14.83
CA LEU A 38 14.92 5.65 14.35
C LEU A 38 16.04 5.19 15.28
N VAL A 39 16.96 6.09 15.62
CA VAL A 39 18.02 5.82 16.61
C VAL A 39 17.41 5.42 17.95
N PHE A 40 16.36 6.12 18.41
CA PHE A 40 15.65 5.77 19.63
C PHE A 40 15.08 4.34 19.59
N THR A 41 14.41 3.95 18.50
CA THR A 41 13.88 2.58 18.34
C THR A 41 14.96 1.50 18.29
N ILE A 42 16.12 1.79 17.67
CA ILE A 42 17.24 0.85 17.63
C ILE A 42 17.91 0.72 19.01
N VAL A 43 18.09 1.83 19.72
CA VAL A 43 18.72 1.83 21.04
C VAL A 43 17.85 1.15 22.08
N ILE A 44 16.54 1.41 22.08
CA ILE A 44 15.59 0.72 22.98
C ILE A 44 15.48 -0.74 22.59
N GLY A 45 15.27 -1.03 21.31
CA GLY A 45 15.21 -2.41 20.83
C GLY A 45 16.50 -3.20 21.08
N GLY A 46 17.66 -2.54 21.21
CA GLY A 46 18.93 -3.17 21.55
C GLY A 46 19.21 -3.30 23.05
N LYS A 47 18.49 -2.56 23.90
CA LYS A 47 18.58 -2.60 25.36
C LYS A 47 17.42 -3.41 25.91
N GLU A 48 17.58 -4.72 25.86
CA GLU A 48 16.93 -5.75 26.68
C GLU A 48 16.89 -7.04 25.87
N GLY A 49 17.67 -8.03 26.28
CA GLY A 49 17.36 -9.43 25.97
C GLY A 49 16.10 -9.78 26.75
N ALA A 50 14.94 -9.48 26.20
CA ALA A 50 13.66 -9.86 26.79
C ALA A 50 13.67 -11.37 27.04
N ALA A 51 13.31 -11.77 28.27
CA ALA A 51 13.06 -13.17 28.59
C ALA A 51 12.13 -13.77 27.53
N PRO A 52 12.32 -15.04 27.12
CA PRO A 52 11.54 -15.63 26.04
C PRO A 52 10.06 -15.57 26.37
N THR A 53 9.37 -14.60 25.79
CA THR A 53 7.92 -14.49 25.86
C THR A 53 7.32 -15.62 25.03
N ALA A 54 6.14 -16.08 25.43
CA ALA A 54 5.39 -17.15 24.75
C ALA A 54 5.06 -16.85 23.26
N LEU A 55 5.43 -15.67 22.75
CA LEU A 55 5.23 -15.19 21.38
C LEU A 55 6.41 -15.45 20.42
N GLN A 56 7.50 -16.10 20.86
CA GLN A 56 8.65 -16.49 20.00
C GLN A 56 8.31 -17.56 18.93
N ASN A 57 7.10 -17.55 18.41
CA ASN A 57 6.69 -18.39 17.29
C ASN A 57 7.06 -17.72 15.96
N LYS A 58 8.21 -18.12 15.40
CA LYS A 58 8.68 -17.66 14.07
C LYS A 58 7.69 -17.96 12.94
N GLY A 59 6.80 -18.93 13.12
CA GLY A 59 5.70 -19.18 12.18
C GLY A 59 4.70 -18.02 12.14
N LEU A 60 4.36 -17.43 13.29
CA LEU A 60 3.44 -16.30 13.35
C LEU A 60 4.02 -15.08 12.60
N LEU A 61 5.32 -14.81 12.79
CA LEU A 61 6.05 -13.80 12.02
C LEU A 61 5.93 -14.05 10.51
N SER A 62 6.16 -15.29 10.08
CA SER A 62 6.02 -15.66 8.67
C SER A 62 4.63 -15.35 8.13
N GLY A 63 3.58 -15.56 8.94
CA GLY A 63 2.20 -15.23 8.57
C GLY A 63 1.97 -13.72 8.40
N ILE A 64 2.49 -12.91 9.32
CA ILE A 64 2.41 -11.45 9.26
C ILE A 64 3.15 -10.94 8.01
N ILE A 65 4.37 -11.42 7.77
CA ILE A 65 5.18 -11.05 6.60
C ILE A 65 4.46 -11.47 5.32
N PHE A 66 3.93 -12.69 5.26
CA PHE A 66 3.19 -13.19 4.10
C PHE A 66 1.99 -12.33 3.77
N LEU A 67 1.19 -11.96 4.77
CA LEU A 67 0.00 -11.12 4.59
C LEU A 67 0.40 -9.74 4.09
N PHE A 68 1.40 -9.12 4.71
CA PHE A 68 1.92 -7.81 4.32
C PHE A 68 2.49 -7.81 2.89
N TYR A 69 3.30 -8.82 2.55
CA TYR A 69 3.90 -9.00 1.23
C TYR A 69 2.84 -9.27 0.15
N SER A 70 1.91 -10.18 0.42
CA SER A 70 0.83 -10.54 -0.50
C SER A 70 -0.08 -9.35 -0.78
N LEU A 71 -0.49 -8.61 0.25
CA LEU A 71 -1.35 -7.43 0.08
C LEU A 71 -0.69 -6.40 -0.85
N ASN A 72 0.57 -6.05 -0.59
CA ASN A 72 1.30 -5.08 -1.42
C ASN A 72 1.55 -5.60 -2.85
N ALA A 73 1.97 -6.86 -3.00
CA ALA A 73 2.20 -7.47 -4.31
C ALA A 73 0.92 -7.47 -5.16
N LEU A 74 -0.20 -7.91 -4.59
CA LEU A 74 -1.49 -7.98 -5.27
C LEU A 74 -2.00 -6.59 -5.67
N LEU A 75 -1.82 -5.57 -4.83
CA LEU A 75 -2.18 -4.19 -5.18
C LEU A 75 -1.36 -3.67 -6.37
N VAL A 76 -0.05 -3.92 -6.41
CA VAL A 76 0.83 -3.50 -7.51
C VAL A 76 0.51 -4.25 -8.80
N ILE A 77 0.31 -5.57 -8.74
CA ILE A 77 -0.04 -6.39 -9.91
C ILE A 77 -1.41 -5.99 -10.45
N TYR A 78 -2.37 -5.68 -9.57
CA TYR A 78 -3.71 -5.29 -9.99
C TYR A 78 -3.75 -3.99 -10.80
N GLN A 79 -2.79 -3.08 -10.57
CA GLN A 79 -2.65 -1.86 -11.38
C GLN A 79 -2.37 -2.16 -12.86
N GLY A 80 -1.66 -3.26 -13.15
CA GLY A 80 -1.34 -3.72 -14.50
C GLY A 80 -2.59 -4.02 -15.33
N PHE A 81 -3.66 -4.53 -14.72
CA PHE A 81 -4.93 -4.74 -15.41
C PHE A 81 -5.70 -3.45 -15.72
N LYS A 82 -5.41 -2.35 -15.02
CA LYS A 82 -6.14 -1.10 -15.20
C LYS A 82 -5.50 -0.21 -16.25
N GLN A 83 -4.28 0.24 -16.01
CA GLN A 83 -3.66 1.36 -16.74
C GLN A 83 -2.17 1.15 -17.03
N GLY A 84 -1.65 -0.06 -16.78
CA GLY A 84 -0.22 -0.33 -16.83
C GLY A 84 0.52 0.21 -15.60
N SER A 85 1.77 -0.23 -15.44
CA SER A 85 2.69 0.29 -14.44
C SER A 85 3.96 0.76 -15.14
N THR A 86 4.56 1.86 -14.66
CA THR A 86 5.77 2.44 -15.27
C THR A 86 6.95 2.37 -14.31
N LEU A 87 8.12 2.03 -14.87
CA LEU A 87 9.39 2.05 -14.16
C LEU A 87 10.00 3.48 -14.07
N PHE A 88 9.43 4.44 -14.80
CA PHE A 88 10.07 5.71 -15.15
C PHE A 88 9.28 6.92 -14.66
N LYS A 89 9.98 8.06 -14.54
CA LYS A 89 9.35 9.37 -14.34
C LYS A 89 9.18 10.08 -15.69
N MET A 90 8.30 11.07 -15.75
CA MET A 90 8.06 11.81 -17.00
C MET A 90 9.32 12.45 -17.62
N PRO A 91 10.24 13.07 -16.85
CA PRO A 91 11.49 13.56 -17.44
C PRO A 91 12.40 12.44 -17.97
N ASP A 92 12.33 11.25 -17.37
CA ASP A 92 13.15 10.11 -17.77
C ASP A 92 12.69 9.56 -19.11
N VAL A 93 11.38 9.53 -19.32
CA VAL A 93 10.77 9.22 -20.61
C VAL A 93 11.26 10.19 -21.70
N ASN A 94 11.12 11.50 -21.49
CA ASN A 94 11.45 12.50 -22.51
C ASN A 94 12.94 12.50 -22.90
N LEU A 95 13.84 12.17 -21.95
CA LEU A 95 15.28 12.22 -22.17
C LEU A 95 15.87 10.86 -22.58
N LEU A 96 15.44 9.76 -21.95
CA LEU A 96 16.04 8.44 -22.16
C LEU A 96 15.46 7.76 -23.39
N PHE A 97 14.17 7.97 -23.70
CA PHE A 97 13.54 7.24 -24.81
C PHE A 97 13.96 7.79 -26.17
N ALA A 98 14.30 9.08 -26.24
CA ALA A 98 14.88 9.71 -27.42
C ALA A 98 16.41 9.51 -27.53
N SER A 99 17.05 8.93 -26.52
CA SER A 99 18.51 8.74 -26.51
C SER A 99 18.92 7.52 -27.33
N PRO A 100 20.10 7.52 -27.99
CA PRO A 100 20.61 6.38 -28.76
C PRO A 100 21.19 5.30 -27.82
N ILE A 101 20.42 4.87 -26.81
CA ILE A 101 20.79 3.86 -25.82
C ILE A 101 19.87 2.65 -25.99
N ASN A 102 20.45 1.45 -25.92
CA ASN A 102 19.68 0.21 -25.99
C ASN A 102 18.56 0.16 -24.95
N SER A 103 17.38 -0.28 -25.38
CA SER A 103 16.18 -0.32 -24.56
C SER A 103 16.31 -1.11 -23.26
N ILE A 104 17.09 -2.19 -23.30
CA ILE A 104 17.36 -3.03 -22.13
C ILE A 104 18.12 -2.25 -21.05
N ASN A 105 19.09 -1.40 -21.46
CA ASN A 105 19.87 -0.60 -20.51
C ASN A 105 19.01 0.50 -19.88
N ILE A 106 18.07 1.05 -20.65
CA ILE A 106 17.07 2.00 -20.13
C ILE A 106 16.14 1.30 -19.13
N LEU A 107 15.70 0.07 -19.43
CA LEU A 107 14.89 -0.74 -18.51
C LEU A 107 15.63 -1.00 -17.18
N PHE A 108 16.87 -1.49 -17.24
CA PHE A 108 17.70 -1.71 -16.05
C PHE A 108 17.91 -0.42 -15.25
N TYR A 109 18.10 0.72 -15.93
CA TYR A 109 18.18 2.02 -15.26
C TYR A 109 16.90 2.34 -14.48
N GLY A 110 15.72 2.17 -15.10
CA GLY A 110 14.43 2.37 -14.44
C GLY A 110 14.26 1.46 -13.21
N MET A 111 14.61 0.18 -13.36
CA MET A 111 14.55 -0.80 -12.26
C MET A 111 15.47 -0.43 -11.09
N ILE A 112 16.71 0.01 -11.35
CA ILE A 112 17.63 0.45 -10.30
C ILE A 112 17.10 1.70 -9.59
N GLN A 113 16.57 2.67 -10.34
CA GLN A 113 15.99 3.89 -9.76
C GLN A 113 14.79 3.58 -8.86
N GLN A 114 13.97 2.60 -9.26
CA GLN A 114 12.84 2.18 -8.45
C GLN A 114 13.24 1.34 -7.26
N LEU A 115 14.20 0.44 -7.41
CA LEU A 115 14.75 -0.31 -6.29
C LEU A 115 15.28 0.64 -5.20
N ALA A 116 16.02 1.67 -5.60
CA ALA A 116 16.47 2.71 -4.67
C ALA A 116 15.30 3.44 -3.99
N SER A 117 14.24 3.77 -4.75
CA SER A 117 13.05 4.41 -4.21
C SER A 117 12.29 3.50 -3.23
N TYR A 118 12.23 2.19 -3.51
CA TYR A 118 11.62 1.20 -2.64
C TYR A 118 12.42 0.95 -1.38
N ILE A 119 13.75 0.92 -1.45
CA ILE A 119 14.60 0.82 -0.25
C ILE A 119 14.35 2.03 0.66
N VAL A 120 14.36 3.25 0.11
CA VAL A 120 14.08 4.47 0.89
C VAL A 120 12.67 4.45 1.48
N PHE A 121 11.68 4.03 0.69
CA PHE A 121 10.30 3.87 1.17
C PHE A 121 10.25 2.88 2.34
N ASN A 122 10.94 1.74 2.25
CA ASN A 122 10.88 0.66 3.23
C ASN A 122 11.67 0.92 4.52
N ILE A 123 12.42 2.02 4.64
CA ILE A 123 13.16 2.38 5.86
C ILE A 123 12.23 2.46 7.08
N PHE A 124 10.93 2.75 6.89
CA PHE A 124 9.97 2.78 8.00
C PHE A 124 9.87 1.45 8.76
N LEU A 125 10.19 0.30 8.13
CA LEU A 125 10.19 -1.00 8.81
C LEU A 125 11.22 -1.05 9.95
N LEU A 126 12.28 -0.22 9.92
CA LEU A 126 13.23 -0.13 11.03
C LEU A 126 12.58 0.40 12.31
N TYR A 127 11.52 1.21 12.23
CA TYR A 127 10.79 1.65 13.42
C TYR A 127 10.09 0.49 14.15
N GLN A 128 9.81 -0.62 13.46
CA GLN A 128 9.20 -1.81 14.04
C GLN A 128 10.23 -2.72 14.72
N TYR A 129 11.54 -2.43 14.61
CA TYR A 129 12.60 -3.27 15.15
C TYR A 129 12.41 -3.59 16.64
N SER A 130 12.10 -2.58 17.47
CA SER A 130 11.92 -2.78 18.91
C SER A 130 10.86 -3.84 19.22
N TRP A 131 9.68 -3.70 18.60
CA TRP A 131 8.57 -4.63 18.78
C TRP A 131 8.88 -6.03 18.22
N MET A 132 9.53 -6.10 17.06
CA MET A 132 9.91 -7.37 16.43
C MET A 132 10.99 -8.11 17.22
N ASN A 133 11.95 -7.39 17.81
CA ASN A 133 12.98 -8.00 18.65
C ASN A 133 12.34 -8.56 19.94
N GLU A 134 11.51 -7.77 20.61
CA GLU A 134 10.83 -8.18 21.84
C GLU A 134 9.87 -9.38 21.64
N SER A 135 9.08 -9.35 20.55
CA SER A 135 8.05 -10.36 20.30
C SER A 135 8.59 -11.65 19.68
N PHE A 136 9.59 -11.55 18.79
CA PHE A 136 10.04 -12.68 17.96
C PHE A 136 11.54 -13.00 18.07
N GLY A 137 12.32 -12.24 18.86
CA GLY A 137 13.76 -12.44 19.03
C GLY A 137 14.56 -12.20 17.75
N ILE A 138 14.13 -11.24 16.93
CA ILE A 138 14.67 -10.97 15.60
C ILE A 138 15.79 -9.94 15.68
N SER A 139 16.91 -10.26 15.02
CA SER A 139 18.08 -9.36 15.00
C SER A 139 17.86 -8.18 14.06
N LEU A 140 18.62 -7.09 14.26
CA LEU A 140 18.60 -5.94 13.36
C LEU A 140 18.93 -6.35 11.91
N THR A 141 19.84 -7.32 11.74
CA THR A 141 20.23 -7.87 10.45
C THR A 141 19.05 -8.51 9.72
N ASP A 142 18.23 -9.27 10.43
CA ASP A 142 17.03 -9.90 9.85
C ASP A 142 16.03 -8.85 9.36
N VAL A 143 15.84 -7.75 10.10
CA VAL A 143 14.99 -6.64 9.67
C VAL A 143 15.55 -5.94 8.42
N ILE A 144 16.87 -5.76 8.34
CA ILE A 144 17.52 -5.21 7.13
C ILE A 144 17.29 -6.13 5.93
N ILE A 145 17.39 -7.44 6.11
CA ILE A 145 17.08 -8.43 5.07
C ILE A 145 15.62 -8.31 4.64
N MET A 146 14.68 -8.17 5.58
CA MET A 146 13.26 -7.96 5.27
C MET A 146 13.00 -6.70 4.45
N ILE A 147 13.73 -5.61 4.72
CA ILE A 147 13.64 -4.35 3.96
C ILE A 147 14.07 -4.56 2.50
N LEU A 148 15.21 -5.25 2.31
CA LEU A 148 15.74 -5.56 0.97
C LEU A 148 14.81 -6.49 0.21
N VAL A 149 14.32 -7.55 0.86
CA VAL A 149 13.39 -8.51 0.26
C VAL A 149 12.06 -7.84 -0.09
N PHE A 150 11.56 -6.94 0.75
CA PHE A 150 10.34 -6.21 0.45
C PHE A 150 10.53 -5.26 -0.75
N ALA A 151 11.71 -4.63 -0.89
CA ALA A 151 12.01 -3.81 -2.06
C ALA A 151 12.07 -4.66 -3.35
N ILE A 152 12.67 -5.85 -3.26
CA ILE A 152 12.70 -6.85 -4.34
C ILE A 152 11.28 -7.33 -4.69
N LEU A 153 10.41 -7.53 -3.70
CA LEU A 153 9.02 -7.91 -3.88
C LEU A 153 8.25 -6.86 -4.67
N LEU A 154 8.39 -5.58 -4.30
CA LEU A 154 7.72 -4.48 -5.00
C LEU A 154 8.20 -4.37 -6.45
N LEU A 155 9.52 -4.47 -6.66
CA LEU A 155 10.10 -4.47 -8.00
C LEU A 155 9.59 -5.64 -8.86
N SER A 156 9.56 -6.85 -8.29
CA SER A 156 9.09 -8.06 -8.98
C SER A 156 7.60 -8.00 -9.30
N SER A 157 6.79 -7.47 -8.37
CA SER A 157 5.36 -7.25 -8.55
C SER A 157 5.10 -6.23 -9.66
N GLN A 158 5.95 -5.20 -9.76
CA GLN A 158 5.85 -4.20 -10.82
C GLN A 158 6.25 -4.73 -12.19
N LEU A 159 7.31 -5.55 -12.28
CA LEU A 159 7.63 -6.26 -13.51
C LEU A 159 6.49 -7.19 -13.95
N CYS A 160 5.88 -7.91 -13.01
CA CYS A 160 4.71 -8.74 -13.27
C CYS A 160 3.52 -7.89 -13.78
N SER A 161 3.25 -6.75 -13.14
CA SER A 161 2.22 -5.78 -13.54
C SER A 161 2.42 -5.28 -14.98
N MET A 162 3.67 -4.97 -15.33
CA MET A 162 4.08 -4.55 -16.67
C MET A 162 3.92 -5.66 -17.71
N LEU A 163 4.34 -6.89 -17.41
CA LEU A 163 4.14 -8.06 -18.26
C LEU A 163 2.66 -8.33 -18.53
N VAL A 164 1.84 -8.31 -17.48
CA VAL A 164 0.38 -8.44 -17.59
C VAL A 164 -0.18 -7.38 -18.52
N TYR A 165 0.27 -6.12 -18.40
CA TYR A 165 -0.17 -5.05 -19.28
C TYR A 165 0.23 -5.32 -20.74
N ILE A 166 1.52 -5.55 -21.04
CA ILE A 166 2.02 -5.79 -22.41
C ILE A 166 1.29 -6.96 -23.09
N PHE A 167 1.08 -8.08 -22.39
CA PHE A 167 0.47 -9.27 -23.00
C PHE A 167 -1.07 -9.26 -23.02
N SER A 168 -1.71 -8.35 -22.27
CA SER A 168 -3.17 -8.21 -22.25
C SER A 168 -3.70 -6.95 -22.93
N ALA A 169 -2.85 -5.94 -23.15
CA ALA A 169 -3.19 -4.72 -23.86
C ALA A 169 -3.69 -5.04 -25.28
N GLY A 170 -4.73 -4.32 -25.70
CA GLY A 170 -5.35 -4.48 -27.02
C GLY A 170 -6.27 -5.69 -27.20
N ASN A 171 -6.35 -6.65 -26.26
CA ASN A 171 -7.25 -7.80 -26.37
C ASN A 171 -8.04 -8.10 -25.09
N ASP A 172 -9.33 -7.74 -25.10
CA ASP A 172 -10.23 -7.92 -23.97
C ASP A 172 -10.38 -9.38 -23.51
N LYS A 173 -10.28 -10.36 -24.42
CA LYS A 173 -10.34 -11.79 -24.04
C LYS A 173 -9.13 -12.21 -23.22
N ARG A 174 -7.92 -11.81 -23.65
CA ARG A 174 -6.67 -12.08 -22.91
C ARG A 174 -6.66 -11.36 -21.56
N LYS A 175 -7.13 -10.12 -21.53
CA LYS A 175 -7.28 -9.35 -20.28
C LYS A 175 -8.22 -10.01 -19.28
N LYS A 176 -9.36 -10.53 -19.74
CA LYS A 176 -10.28 -11.32 -18.89
C LYS A 176 -9.64 -12.62 -18.42
N LEU A 177 -8.88 -13.31 -19.27
CA LEU A 177 -8.18 -14.55 -18.91
C LEU A 177 -7.14 -14.32 -17.81
N PHE A 178 -6.21 -13.37 -17.99
CA PHE A 178 -5.19 -13.07 -16.98
C PHE A 178 -5.81 -12.57 -15.68
N LYS A 179 -6.87 -11.77 -15.76
CA LYS A 179 -7.62 -11.34 -14.57
C LYS A 179 -8.31 -12.52 -13.88
N GLY A 180 -8.84 -13.47 -14.64
CA GLY A 180 -9.43 -14.71 -14.14
C GLY A 180 -8.39 -15.59 -13.43
N ILE A 181 -7.20 -15.74 -14.00
CA ILE A 181 -6.08 -16.47 -13.37
C ILE A 181 -5.68 -15.78 -12.06
N PHE A 182 -5.50 -14.45 -12.07
CA PHE A 182 -5.16 -13.68 -10.87
C PHE A 182 -6.20 -13.85 -9.75
N ILE A 183 -7.48 -13.67 -10.07
CA ILE A 183 -8.56 -13.86 -9.09
C ILE A 183 -8.63 -15.32 -8.64
N GLY A 184 -8.47 -16.27 -9.56
CA GLY A 184 -8.44 -17.70 -9.27
C GLY A 184 -7.33 -18.08 -8.29
N THR A 185 -6.12 -17.54 -8.45
CA THR A 185 -5.02 -17.76 -7.50
C THR A 185 -5.32 -17.19 -6.11
N CYS A 186 -5.94 -16.01 -6.03
CA CYS A 186 -6.36 -15.42 -4.76
C CYS A 186 -7.48 -16.23 -4.09
N LEU A 187 -8.46 -16.69 -4.86
CA LEU A 187 -9.56 -17.51 -4.36
C LEU A 187 -9.08 -18.88 -3.90
N ALA A 188 -8.14 -19.50 -4.61
CA ALA A 188 -7.54 -20.77 -4.20
C ALA A 188 -6.82 -20.64 -2.86
N LEU A 189 -6.04 -19.57 -2.66
CA LEU A 189 -5.41 -19.29 -1.38
C LEU A 189 -6.44 -19.01 -0.28
N ALA A 190 -7.45 -18.18 -0.55
CA ALA A 190 -8.52 -17.90 0.42
C ALA A 190 -9.30 -19.16 0.80
N ALA A 191 -9.59 -20.05 -0.16
CA ALA A 191 -10.24 -21.33 0.08
C ALA A 191 -9.35 -22.25 0.94
N TYR A 192 -8.04 -22.31 0.67
CA TYR A 192 -7.11 -23.08 1.50
C TYR A 192 -7.09 -22.57 2.95
N LEU A 193 -7.01 -21.25 3.15
CA LEU A 193 -7.07 -20.64 4.49
C LEU A 193 -8.39 -20.97 5.20
N PHE A 194 -9.51 -20.89 4.47
CA PHE A 194 -10.84 -21.18 5.02
C PHE A 194 -11.05 -22.66 5.38
N ILE A 195 -10.60 -23.59 4.53
CA ILE A 195 -10.65 -25.03 4.80
C ILE A 195 -9.76 -25.38 6.01
N SER A 196 -8.56 -24.82 6.06
CA SER A 196 -7.63 -25.02 7.19
C SER A 196 -8.22 -24.52 8.50
N TRP A 197 -8.99 -23.43 8.45
CA TRP A 197 -9.72 -22.91 9.60
C TRP A 197 -10.85 -23.84 10.04
N LEU A 198 -11.71 -24.30 9.13
CA LEU A 198 -12.82 -25.22 9.43
C LEU A 198 -12.35 -26.55 10.06
N GLY A 199 -11.17 -27.04 9.67
CA GLY A 199 -10.61 -28.30 10.14
C GLY A 199 -9.91 -28.24 11.50
N SER A 200 -9.71 -27.04 12.07
CA SER A 200 -8.90 -26.84 13.27
C SER A 200 -9.72 -26.60 14.53
N ARG A 201 -9.29 -27.19 15.65
CA ARG A 201 -9.76 -26.87 17.01
C ARG A 201 -8.73 -26.06 17.82
N GLU A 202 -7.61 -25.71 17.19
CA GLU A 202 -6.47 -25.00 17.77
C GLU A 202 -6.81 -23.52 18.01
N SER A 203 -6.00 -22.85 18.85
CA SER A 203 -6.07 -21.39 19.00
C SER A 203 -5.71 -20.71 17.66
N LEU A 204 -6.18 -19.48 17.44
CA LEU A 204 -5.96 -18.77 16.16
C LEU A 204 -4.48 -18.53 15.88
N LEU A 205 -3.71 -18.27 16.93
CA LEU A 205 -2.28 -17.99 16.83
C LEU A 205 -1.48 -19.23 16.43
N GLU A 206 -1.82 -20.40 17.00
CA GLU A 206 -1.21 -21.68 16.63
C GLU A 206 -1.55 -22.04 15.19
N LEU A 207 -2.84 -21.95 14.83
CA LEU A 207 -3.30 -22.19 13.46
C LEU A 207 -2.58 -21.26 12.46
N ALA A 208 -2.50 -19.96 12.76
CA ALA A 208 -1.83 -18.99 11.91
C ALA A 208 -0.35 -19.33 11.70
N SER A 209 0.33 -19.80 12.76
CA SER A 209 1.74 -20.19 12.69
C SER A 209 1.99 -21.47 11.88
N ARG A 210 1.05 -22.41 11.92
CA ARG A 210 1.11 -23.65 11.14
C ARG A 210 0.78 -23.40 9.68
N ILE A 211 -0.24 -22.62 9.40
CA ILE A 211 -0.67 -22.30 8.02
C ILE A 211 0.40 -21.46 7.32
N SER A 212 0.99 -20.48 8.00
CA SER A 212 1.99 -19.59 7.39
C SER A 212 3.25 -20.31 6.90
N THR A 213 3.58 -21.45 7.52
CA THR A 213 4.75 -22.27 7.19
C THR A 213 4.42 -23.42 6.23
N SER A 214 3.18 -23.50 5.76
CA SER A 214 2.72 -24.55 4.87
C SER A 214 3.10 -24.32 3.41
N ALA A 215 3.24 -25.42 2.66
CA ALA A 215 3.63 -25.38 1.24
C ALA A 215 2.73 -24.50 0.35
N PRO A 216 1.39 -24.48 0.50
CA PRO A 216 0.53 -23.62 -0.32
C PRO A 216 0.80 -22.12 -0.15
N VAL A 217 1.14 -21.68 1.06
CA VAL A 217 1.51 -20.28 1.35
C VAL A 217 2.85 -19.94 0.71
N PHE A 218 3.85 -20.81 0.88
CA PHE A 218 5.16 -20.59 0.27
C PHE A 218 5.16 -20.67 -1.25
N LEU A 219 4.28 -21.47 -1.86
CA LEU A 219 4.15 -21.57 -3.31
C LEU A 219 3.39 -20.40 -3.93
N PHE A 220 2.76 -19.54 -3.12
CA PHE A 220 2.01 -18.40 -3.64
C PHE A 220 2.96 -17.44 -4.40
N PRO A 221 2.62 -17.01 -5.64
CA PRO A 221 3.57 -16.34 -6.52
C PRO A 221 4.16 -15.04 -5.93
N ILE A 222 5.47 -14.85 -6.12
CA ILE A 222 6.29 -13.69 -5.70
C ILE A 222 6.33 -13.51 -4.18
N SER A 223 5.18 -13.24 -3.57
CA SER A 223 5.03 -12.99 -2.13
C SER A 223 5.32 -14.23 -1.28
N GLY A 224 4.77 -15.40 -1.63
CA GLY A 224 5.05 -16.66 -0.93
C GLY A 224 6.52 -17.06 -0.99
N TRP A 225 7.15 -16.99 -2.18
CA TRP A 225 8.56 -17.34 -2.35
C TRP A 225 9.49 -16.42 -1.53
N LEU A 226 9.21 -15.12 -1.53
CA LEU A 226 10.02 -14.15 -0.79
C LEU A 226 9.76 -14.21 0.73
N THR A 227 8.54 -14.53 1.16
CA THR A 227 8.28 -14.86 2.57
C THR A 227 9.01 -16.13 2.99
N ALA A 228 8.98 -17.19 2.17
CA ALA A 228 9.70 -18.44 2.43
C ALA A 228 11.22 -18.21 2.53
N PHE A 229 11.77 -17.34 1.68
CA PHE A 229 13.16 -16.91 1.76
C PHE A 229 13.50 -16.25 3.12
N VAL A 230 12.70 -15.26 3.53
CA VAL A 230 12.89 -14.57 4.81
C VAL A 230 12.72 -15.53 5.98
N TYR A 231 11.68 -16.36 5.97
CA TYR A 231 11.43 -17.35 7.01
C TYR A 231 12.60 -18.35 7.10
N GLY A 232 13.12 -18.82 5.97
CA GLY A 232 14.28 -19.71 5.94
C GLY A 232 15.52 -19.09 6.58
N ILE A 233 15.78 -17.80 6.36
CA ILE A 233 16.89 -17.07 7.01
C ILE A 233 16.65 -16.97 8.52
N VAL A 234 15.47 -16.49 8.94
CA VAL A 234 15.14 -16.29 10.37
C VAL A 234 15.09 -17.61 11.14
N ALA A 235 14.62 -18.68 10.50
CA ALA A 235 14.58 -20.03 11.04
C ALA A 235 15.91 -20.79 10.89
N LYS A 236 16.94 -20.18 10.27
CA LYS A 236 18.26 -20.79 9.97
C LYS A 236 18.18 -22.03 9.06
N ASN A 237 17.10 -22.18 8.30
CA ASN A 237 16.97 -23.17 7.24
C ASN A 237 17.39 -22.56 5.89
N TYR A 238 18.70 -22.55 5.65
CA TYR A 238 19.27 -21.96 4.44
C TYR A 238 18.92 -22.71 3.15
N ILE A 239 18.63 -24.02 3.24
CA ILE A 239 18.23 -24.83 2.08
C ILE A 239 16.88 -24.36 1.55
N LEU A 240 15.91 -24.18 2.45
CA LEU A 240 14.59 -23.64 2.10
C LEU A 240 14.73 -22.24 1.52
N ALA A 241 15.54 -21.38 2.16
CA ALA A 241 15.78 -20.02 1.67
C ALA A 241 16.34 -20.01 0.24
N LEU A 242 17.43 -20.75 -0.01
CA LEU A 242 18.05 -20.83 -1.33
C LEU A 242 17.11 -21.40 -2.40
N GLY A 243 16.32 -22.42 -2.07
CA GLY A 243 15.35 -23.02 -3.00
C GLY A 243 14.31 -22.02 -3.50
N PHE A 244 13.66 -21.30 -2.59
CA PHE A 244 12.66 -20.29 -2.97
C PHE A 244 13.27 -19.03 -3.57
N PHE A 245 14.49 -18.65 -3.17
CA PHE A 245 15.22 -17.57 -3.83
C PHE A 245 15.56 -17.92 -5.28
N ALA A 246 16.00 -19.15 -5.56
CA ALA A 246 16.26 -19.62 -6.91
C ALA A 246 14.98 -19.62 -7.78
N LEU A 247 13.85 -20.04 -7.21
CA LEU A 247 12.55 -19.99 -7.87
C LEU A 247 12.13 -18.55 -8.22
N TRP A 248 12.32 -17.62 -7.28
CA TRP A 248 12.10 -16.20 -7.51
C TRP A 248 13.03 -15.64 -8.60
N LEU A 249 14.33 -15.97 -8.55
CA LEU A 249 15.31 -15.52 -9.53
C LEU A 249 14.98 -16.02 -10.94
N LEU A 250 14.55 -17.28 -11.06
CA LEU A 250 14.09 -17.85 -12.32
C LEU A 250 12.88 -17.09 -12.86
N PHE A 251 11.87 -16.83 -12.03
CA PHE A 251 10.72 -16.01 -12.42
C PHE A 251 11.14 -14.61 -12.90
N PHE A 252 12.04 -13.96 -12.17
CA PHE A 252 12.52 -12.62 -12.49
C PHE A 252 13.26 -12.58 -13.82
N LEU A 253 14.18 -13.52 -14.05
CA LEU A 253 14.94 -13.62 -15.31
C LEU A 253 14.04 -13.99 -16.50
N LEU A 254 13.08 -14.89 -16.32
CA LEU A 254 12.08 -15.20 -17.34
C LEU A 254 11.22 -13.97 -17.67
N GLY A 255 10.81 -13.21 -16.66
CA GLY A 255 10.08 -11.95 -16.86
C GLY A 255 10.86 -10.95 -17.70
N LEU A 256 12.14 -10.74 -17.41
CA LEU A 256 13.02 -9.87 -18.20
C LEU A 256 13.19 -10.38 -19.64
N ARG A 257 13.35 -11.70 -19.82
CA ARG A 257 13.44 -12.31 -21.15
C ARG A 257 12.15 -12.12 -21.95
N LEU A 258 10.98 -12.24 -21.31
CA LEU A 258 9.69 -12.03 -21.95
C LEU A 258 9.47 -10.57 -22.35
N ILE A 259 9.91 -9.60 -21.54
CA ILE A 259 9.89 -8.18 -21.92
C ILE A 259 10.79 -7.95 -23.14
N LYS A 260 11.98 -8.56 -23.17
CA LYS A 260 12.93 -8.40 -24.27
C LYS A 260 12.45 -9.05 -25.58
N THR A 261 11.73 -10.17 -25.50
CA THR A 261 11.27 -10.94 -26.68
C THR A 261 9.83 -10.59 -27.08
N GLY A 262 9.07 -9.94 -26.21
CA GLY A 262 7.80 -9.31 -26.55
C GLY A 262 7.98 -8.26 -27.64
N ARG A 263 6.93 -8.04 -28.44
CA ARG A 263 6.93 -7.00 -29.49
C ARG A 263 7.42 -5.68 -28.87
N ASN A 264 8.35 -5.02 -29.56
CA ASN A 264 9.19 -3.91 -29.09
C ASN A 264 8.43 -2.62 -28.67
N ASP A 265 7.11 -2.69 -28.50
CA ASP A 265 6.19 -1.57 -28.27
C ASP A 265 6.00 -1.24 -26.77
N TYR A 266 6.78 -1.86 -25.86
CA TYR A 266 6.70 -1.50 -24.43
C TYR A 266 6.86 0.00 -24.21
N TYR A 267 7.68 0.69 -25.02
CA TYR A 267 7.89 2.14 -24.95
C TYR A 267 6.57 2.91 -24.95
N GLU A 268 5.71 2.66 -25.93
CA GLU A 268 4.40 3.31 -26.07
C GLU A 268 3.50 3.03 -24.85
N ASP A 269 3.51 1.79 -24.37
CA ASP A 269 2.79 1.38 -23.17
C ASP A 269 3.33 2.08 -21.90
N VAL A 270 4.63 2.32 -21.81
CA VAL A 270 5.24 3.11 -20.71
C VAL A 270 4.86 4.57 -20.82
N LEU A 271 4.86 5.14 -22.02
CA LEU A 271 4.59 6.55 -22.25
C LEU A 271 3.22 6.91 -21.65
N VAL A 272 2.19 6.16 -22.04
CA VAL A 272 0.82 6.37 -21.56
C VAL A 272 0.72 6.20 -20.05
N SER A 273 1.30 5.12 -19.49
CA SER A 273 1.24 4.87 -18.05
C SER A 273 2.04 5.90 -17.23
N THR A 274 3.13 6.43 -17.78
CA THR A 274 3.93 7.50 -17.16
C THR A 274 3.20 8.83 -17.20
N GLU A 275 2.57 9.17 -18.32
CA GLU A 275 1.78 10.39 -18.46
C GLU A 275 0.59 10.38 -17.48
N VAL A 276 -0.16 9.28 -17.40
CA VAL A 276 -1.26 9.13 -16.44
C VAL A 276 -0.78 9.31 -15.00
N ASN A 277 0.36 8.72 -14.64
CA ASN A 277 0.94 8.87 -13.30
C ASN A 277 1.46 10.29 -13.03
N PHE A 278 2.03 10.95 -14.03
CA PHE A 278 2.47 12.34 -13.93
C PHE A 278 1.30 13.28 -13.72
N ASN A 279 0.25 13.17 -14.56
CA ASN A 279 -0.97 13.97 -14.45
C ASN A 279 -1.63 13.80 -13.08
N ARG A 280 -1.60 12.60 -12.48
CA ARG A 280 -2.07 12.39 -11.10
C ARG A 280 -1.23 13.10 -10.05
N MET A 281 0.10 13.04 -10.17
CA MET A 281 0.99 13.72 -9.23
C MET A 281 0.84 15.24 -9.36
N GLU A 282 0.63 15.74 -10.56
CA GLU A 282 0.36 17.16 -10.81
C GLU A 282 -1.02 17.58 -10.29
N ASP A 283 -2.06 16.79 -10.53
CA ASP A 283 -3.40 16.99 -9.98
C ASP A 283 -3.38 17.01 -8.44
N ALA A 284 -2.63 16.10 -7.81
CA ALA A 284 -2.43 16.07 -6.36
C ALA A 284 -1.71 17.33 -5.86
N ARG A 285 -0.66 17.79 -6.57
CA ARG A 285 0.04 19.05 -6.23
C ARG A 285 -0.84 20.27 -6.39
N ARG A 286 -1.76 20.26 -7.36
CA ARG A 286 -2.72 21.34 -7.62
C ARG A 286 -3.93 21.29 -6.68
N GLY A 287 -3.96 20.39 -5.69
CA GLY A 287 -5.09 20.21 -4.78
C GLY A 287 -6.36 19.69 -5.46
N LYS A 288 -6.24 19.26 -6.73
CA LYS A 288 -7.31 18.60 -7.50
C LYS A 288 -7.17 17.10 -7.32
N LEU A 289 -7.14 16.61 -6.09
CA LEU A 289 -7.31 15.18 -5.86
C LEU A 289 -8.72 14.83 -6.36
N LYS A 290 -8.81 14.31 -7.59
CA LYS A 290 -9.99 13.55 -7.99
C LYS A 290 -10.16 12.49 -6.92
N ASP A 291 -11.26 12.54 -6.19
CA ASP A 291 -11.68 11.47 -5.31
C ASP A 291 -11.47 10.14 -6.01
N THR A 292 -10.50 9.37 -5.52
CA THR A 292 -10.10 8.07 -6.05
C THR A 292 -11.21 7.02 -5.92
N ALA A 293 -12.29 7.36 -5.20
CA ALA A 293 -13.57 6.68 -5.26
C ALA A 293 -14.26 7.05 -6.58
N GLY A 294 -14.02 6.23 -7.61
CA GLY A 294 -14.71 6.34 -8.89
C GLY A 294 -16.21 6.55 -8.66
N LYS A 295 -16.76 7.58 -9.31
CA LYS A 295 -18.20 7.86 -9.30
C LYS A 295 -18.94 6.53 -9.47
N SER A 296 -19.68 6.10 -8.45
CA SER A 296 -20.56 4.95 -8.57
C SER A 296 -21.43 5.19 -9.79
N LYS A 297 -21.31 4.34 -10.84
CA LYS A 297 -22.17 4.41 -12.03
C LYS A 297 -23.66 4.35 -11.63
N PHE A 298 -23.95 3.76 -10.47
CA PHE A 298 -25.27 3.66 -9.88
C PHE A 298 -25.75 4.99 -9.28
N GLY A 299 -24.91 5.67 -8.48
CA GLY A 299 -25.25 6.99 -7.90
C GLY A 299 -25.36 8.11 -8.95
N ALA A 300 -24.51 8.05 -9.99
CA ALA A 300 -24.51 9.03 -11.07
C ALA A 300 -25.77 8.98 -11.96
N ARG A 301 -26.40 7.81 -12.12
CA ARG A 301 -27.63 7.66 -12.95
C ARG A 301 -28.92 7.99 -12.19
N LEU A 302 -29.00 7.72 -10.89
CA LEU A 302 -30.26 7.87 -10.12
C LEU A 302 -30.45 9.24 -9.44
N LEU A 303 -29.37 10.00 -9.16
CA LEU A 303 -29.42 11.15 -8.23
C LEU A 303 -28.92 12.49 -8.82
N SER A 304 -28.66 12.54 -10.13
CA SER A 304 -28.11 13.70 -10.84
C SER A 304 -29.15 14.79 -11.17
N GLY A 305 -30.42 14.61 -10.83
CA GLY A 305 -31.50 15.50 -11.26
C GLY A 305 -31.56 16.90 -10.60
N LYS A 306 -30.95 17.10 -9.42
CA LYS A 306 -30.91 18.43 -8.78
C LYS A 306 -29.58 19.13 -9.03
N THR A 307 -29.61 20.17 -9.86
CA THR A 307 -28.53 21.13 -10.07
C THR A 307 -28.73 22.33 -9.14
N GLY A 308 -27.68 22.74 -8.43
CA GLY A 308 -27.74 23.83 -7.45
C GLY A 308 -27.66 23.35 -6.00
N LEU A 309 -27.10 24.20 -5.12
CA LEU A 309 -26.97 23.95 -3.68
C LEU A 309 -28.30 24.15 -2.95
N ASN A 310 -29.22 24.95 -3.53
CA ASN A 310 -30.56 25.32 -3.05
C ASN A 310 -30.64 25.92 -1.63
N LYS A 311 -29.57 25.82 -0.81
CA LYS A 311 -29.47 26.30 0.57
C LYS A 311 -28.02 26.67 0.90
N GLY A 312 -27.86 27.57 1.87
CA GLY A 312 -26.59 28.03 2.40
C GLY A 312 -26.14 29.38 1.85
N SER A 313 -25.70 30.27 2.74
CA SER A 313 -25.03 31.53 2.43
C SER A 313 -23.64 31.57 3.08
N GLY A 314 -22.67 32.19 2.40
CA GLY A 314 -21.29 32.29 2.90
C GLY A 314 -20.65 30.93 3.18
N ALA A 315 -20.13 30.72 4.40
CA ALA A 315 -19.43 29.49 4.77
C ALA A 315 -20.35 28.27 4.90
N SER A 316 -21.65 28.47 5.20
CA SER A 316 -22.62 27.36 5.28
C SER A 316 -22.85 26.67 3.94
N ALA A 317 -22.54 27.34 2.82
CA ALA A 317 -22.57 26.75 1.49
C ALA A 317 -21.60 25.56 1.33
N LEU A 318 -20.50 25.52 2.11
CA LEU A 318 -19.56 24.40 2.13
C LEU A 318 -20.25 23.10 2.56
N TYR A 319 -21.02 23.15 3.65
CA TYR A 319 -21.76 21.98 4.15
C TYR A 319 -22.82 21.48 3.15
N TYR A 320 -23.58 22.38 2.52
CA TYR A 320 -24.59 21.97 1.53
C TYR A 320 -23.96 21.40 0.26
N LYS A 321 -22.79 21.92 -0.12
CA LYS A 321 -21.97 21.37 -1.21
C LYS A 321 -21.52 19.96 -0.87
N HIS A 322 -21.01 19.76 0.34
CA HIS A 322 -20.58 18.47 0.84
C HIS A 322 -21.68 17.43 0.83
N ARG A 323 -22.85 17.79 1.35
CA ARG A 323 -24.03 16.93 1.37
C ARG A 323 -24.52 16.56 -0.03
N LEU A 324 -24.50 17.52 -0.97
CA LEU A 324 -24.87 17.28 -2.36
C LEU A 324 -23.89 16.34 -3.07
N GLU A 325 -22.58 16.54 -2.86
CA GLU A 325 -21.55 15.67 -3.40
C GLU A 325 -21.63 14.26 -2.84
N ASN A 326 -21.90 14.10 -1.54
CA ASN A 326 -22.11 12.80 -0.91
C ASN A 326 -23.30 12.07 -1.50
N ARG A 327 -24.45 12.75 -1.61
CA ARG A 327 -25.66 12.19 -2.22
C ARG A 327 -25.40 11.71 -3.65
N ARG A 328 -24.59 12.43 -4.43
CA ARG A 328 -24.23 12.05 -5.81
C ARG A 328 -23.24 10.87 -5.86
N LYS A 329 -22.43 10.68 -4.82
CA LYS A 329 -21.45 9.58 -4.72
C LYS A 329 -22.11 8.30 -4.21
N ASN A 330 -22.81 8.35 -3.08
CA ASN A 330 -23.49 7.23 -2.45
C ASN A 330 -24.87 7.65 -1.92
N PRO A 331 -25.91 6.83 -2.10
CA PRO A 331 -27.24 7.09 -1.51
C PRO A 331 -27.24 6.94 0.01
N LEU A 332 -26.31 6.17 0.57
CA LEU A 332 -26.14 5.97 2.01
C LEU A 332 -25.26 7.07 2.60
N ILE A 333 -25.58 7.52 3.82
CA ILE A 333 -24.75 8.43 4.63
C ILE A 333 -23.40 7.76 4.96
N LEU A 334 -23.43 6.43 5.13
CA LEU A 334 -22.25 5.59 5.33
C LEU A 334 -21.62 5.21 3.99
N GLY A 335 -20.30 5.34 3.90
CA GLY A 335 -19.53 4.86 2.76
C GLY A 335 -19.23 3.36 2.86
N TRP A 336 -18.89 2.75 1.72
CA TRP A 336 -18.46 1.34 1.67
C TRP A 336 -17.25 1.05 2.57
N ALA A 337 -16.36 2.02 2.75
CA ALA A 337 -15.21 1.87 3.65
C ALA A 337 -15.65 1.74 5.12
N ASP A 338 -16.67 2.48 5.56
CA ASP A 338 -17.15 2.42 6.95
C ASP A 338 -17.89 1.11 7.21
N LEU A 339 -18.65 0.62 6.22
CA LEU A 339 -19.30 -0.69 6.30
C LEU A 339 -18.28 -1.84 6.35
N PHE A 340 -17.25 -1.76 5.50
CA PHE A 340 -16.14 -2.71 5.54
C PHE A 340 -15.43 -2.68 6.90
N PHE A 341 -15.21 -1.49 7.45
CA PHE A 341 -14.57 -1.33 8.75
C PHE A 341 -15.42 -1.89 9.89
N ALA A 342 -16.73 -1.67 9.88
CA ALA A 342 -17.65 -2.27 10.87
C ALA A 342 -17.67 -3.80 10.77
N ALA A 343 -17.69 -4.35 9.55
CA ALA A 343 -17.59 -5.79 9.33
C ALA A 343 -16.25 -6.34 9.85
N PHE A 344 -15.14 -5.67 9.55
CA PHE A 344 -13.82 -6.04 10.06
C PHE A 344 -13.78 -6.01 11.59
N ALA A 345 -14.29 -4.95 12.22
CA ALA A 345 -14.34 -4.84 13.68
C ALA A 345 -15.18 -5.95 14.31
N ALA A 346 -16.34 -6.28 13.74
CA ALA A 346 -17.18 -7.38 14.24
C ALA A 346 -16.48 -8.75 14.13
N VAL A 347 -15.84 -9.04 12.99
CA VAL A 347 -15.08 -10.27 12.79
C VAL A 347 -13.88 -10.33 13.74
N PHE A 348 -13.15 -9.23 13.90
CA PHE A 348 -12.02 -9.14 14.80
C PHE A 348 -12.43 -9.35 16.27
N SER A 349 -13.55 -8.76 16.70
CA SER A 349 -14.13 -8.97 18.03
C SER A 349 -14.49 -10.42 18.29
N TYR A 350 -15.07 -11.10 17.31
CA TYR A 350 -15.43 -12.52 17.44
C TYR A 350 -14.19 -13.38 17.69
N PHE A 351 -13.10 -13.09 17.00
CA PHE A 351 -11.83 -13.78 17.19
C PHE A 351 -11.15 -13.45 18.53
N MET A 352 -11.18 -12.18 18.93
CA MET A 352 -10.52 -11.70 20.15
C MET A 352 -11.31 -11.94 21.44
N ARG A 353 -12.54 -12.47 21.34
CA ARG A 353 -13.42 -12.75 22.48
C ARG A 353 -12.76 -13.61 23.57
N ARG A 354 -11.90 -14.54 23.19
CA ARG A 354 -11.25 -15.49 24.14
C ARG A 354 -9.87 -15.06 24.62
N GLU A 355 -9.14 -14.26 23.85
CA GLU A 355 -7.70 -14.00 24.07
C GLU A 355 -7.38 -12.53 24.45
N GLY A 356 -8.10 -11.54 23.88
CA GLY A 356 -7.72 -10.13 23.99
C GLY A 356 -8.66 -9.22 24.78
N GLY A 357 -9.89 -9.68 25.04
CA GLY A 357 -10.92 -8.90 25.74
C GLY A 357 -11.27 -7.57 25.03
N ILE A 358 -12.02 -6.71 25.73
CA ILE A 358 -12.53 -5.45 25.16
C ILE A 358 -11.43 -4.43 24.83
N ILE A 359 -10.33 -4.44 25.59
CA ILE A 359 -9.23 -3.47 25.46
C ILE A 359 -8.43 -3.69 24.18
N ALA A 360 -8.12 -4.96 23.84
CA ALA A 360 -7.39 -5.26 22.60
C ALA A 360 -8.20 -4.87 21.37
N VAL A 361 -9.50 -5.18 21.36
CA VAL A 361 -10.40 -4.81 20.27
C VAL A 361 -10.54 -3.29 20.14
N ALA A 362 -10.78 -2.60 21.25
CA ALA A 362 -10.88 -1.15 21.25
C ALA A 362 -9.59 -0.48 20.73
N SER A 363 -8.43 -0.98 21.15
CA SER A 363 -7.13 -0.43 20.73
C SER A 363 -6.93 -0.52 19.22
N VAL A 364 -7.21 -1.68 18.60
CA VAL A 364 -7.06 -1.88 17.15
C VAL A 364 -8.07 -1.06 16.36
N VAL A 365 -9.33 -1.02 16.81
CA VAL A 365 -10.39 -0.22 16.17
C VAL A 365 -10.04 1.27 16.21
N PHE A 366 -9.63 1.80 17.36
CA PHE A 366 -9.21 3.20 17.47
C PHE A 366 -7.97 3.50 16.65
N TYR A 367 -6.98 2.60 16.63
CA TYR A 367 -5.77 2.77 15.83
C TYR A 367 -6.09 2.93 14.35
N ILE A 368 -6.92 2.04 13.77
CA ILE A 368 -7.31 2.13 12.36
C ILE A 368 -8.14 3.40 12.10
N GLN A 369 -9.01 3.79 13.04
CA GLN A 369 -9.86 4.98 12.90
C GLN A 369 -9.03 6.26 12.74
N ILE A 370 -7.91 6.40 13.47
CA ILE A 370 -7.01 7.56 13.37
C ILE A 370 -6.52 7.75 11.93
N PHE A 371 -6.12 6.68 11.24
CA PHE A 371 -5.64 6.77 9.85
C PHE A 371 -6.76 7.11 8.87
N THR A 372 -7.99 6.63 9.10
CA THR A 372 -9.13 7.01 8.25
C THR A 372 -9.50 8.49 8.40
N VAL A 373 -9.38 9.05 9.61
CA VAL A 373 -9.64 10.49 9.86
C VAL A 373 -8.54 11.36 9.24
N ALA A 374 -7.27 10.93 9.30
CA ALA A 374 -6.15 11.64 8.70
C ALA A 374 -6.23 11.75 7.16
N MET A 375 -7.02 10.90 6.50
CA MET A 375 -7.32 10.98 5.07
C MET A 375 -8.63 11.73 4.77
N GLY A 376 -9.14 12.48 5.76
CA GLY A 376 -10.41 13.19 5.68
C GLY A 376 -10.45 14.27 4.61
N ARG A 377 -11.65 14.49 4.08
CA ARG A 377 -11.95 15.47 3.01
C ARG A 377 -11.48 16.90 3.33
N LEU A 378 -11.53 17.30 4.60
CA LEU A 378 -11.12 18.65 5.04
C LEU A 378 -9.68 18.98 4.62
N LEU A 379 -8.75 18.04 4.78
CA LEU A 379 -7.34 18.26 4.43
C LEU A 379 -7.15 18.50 2.94
N VAL A 380 -7.92 17.77 2.11
CA VAL A 380 -7.93 17.95 0.66
C VAL A 380 -8.56 19.29 0.29
N GLU A 381 -9.67 19.63 0.94
CA GLU A 381 -10.41 20.82 0.59
C GLU A 381 -9.69 22.11 1.02
N LEU A 382 -8.91 22.07 2.09
CA LEU A 382 -8.04 23.19 2.48
C LEU A 382 -7.01 23.55 1.42
N GLN A 383 -6.69 22.64 0.48
CA GLN A 383 -5.80 22.97 -0.64
C GLN A 383 -6.51 23.78 -1.74
N SER A 384 -7.83 23.94 -1.66
CA SER A 384 -8.61 24.56 -2.72
C SER A 384 -8.88 26.05 -2.49
N HIS A 385 -8.53 26.85 -3.50
CA HIS A 385 -8.51 28.31 -3.44
C HIS A 385 -9.85 28.95 -3.04
N TYR A 386 -10.99 28.36 -3.41
CA TYR A 386 -12.30 28.96 -3.13
C TYR A 386 -12.63 29.03 -1.64
N ILE A 387 -12.07 28.16 -0.77
CA ILE A 387 -12.27 28.28 0.69
C ILE A 387 -11.74 29.63 1.18
N TYR A 388 -10.59 30.05 0.66
CA TYR A 388 -9.96 31.30 1.04
C TYR A 388 -10.71 32.52 0.51
N LEU A 389 -11.39 32.40 -0.63
CA LEU A 389 -12.17 33.49 -1.25
C LEU A 389 -13.52 33.77 -0.58
N ILE A 390 -14.06 32.88 0.25
CA ILE A 390 -15.33 33.13 0.96
C ILE A 390 -15.13 34.28 1.96
N PRO A 391 -15.96 35.35 1.95
CA PRO A 391 -15.81 36.48 2.86
C PRO A 391 -16.37 36.17 4.27
N GLU A 392 -15.74 35.25 4.99
CA GLU A 392 -16.09 34.87 6.36
C GLU A 392 -14.85 34.61 7.23
N LYS A 393 -15.03 34.58 8.56
CA LYS A 393 -13.95 34.28 9.51
C LYS A 393 -13.40 32.85 9.30
N PRO A 394 -12.08 32.62 9.42
CA PRO A 394 -11.46 31.30 9.17
C PRO A 394 -12.08 30.15 9.99
N PHE A 395 -12.36 30.38 11.28
CA PHE A 395 -12.95 29.37 12.15
C PHE A 395 -14.33 28.90 11.67
N LYS A 396 -15.16 29.83 11.18
CA LYS A 396 -16.49 29.49 10.67
C LYS A 396 -16.41 28.63 9.41
N LYS A 397 -15.46 28.93 8.51
CA LYS A 397 -15.19 28.10 7.32
C LYS A 397 -14.78 26.68 7.68
N LEU A 398 -13.89 26.53 8.66
CA LEU A 398 -13.45 25.22 9.15
C LEU A 398 -14.62 24.44 9.76
N LEU A 399 -15.41 25.07 10.62
CA LEU A 399 -16.54 24.43 11.28
C LEU A 399 -17.56 23.91 10.26
N TRP A 400 -17.96 24.74 9.29
CA TRP A 400 -18.87 24.32 8.22
C TRP A 400 -18.26 23.26 7.29
N GLY A 401 -16.94 23.28 7.07
CA GLY A 401 -16.24 22.21 6.35
C GLY A 401 -16.18 20.89 7.12
N MET A 402 -16.25 20.92 8.45
CA MET A 402 -16.25 19.74 9.32
C MET A 402 -17.65 19.20 9.61
N MET A 403 -18.71 20.00 9.44
CA MET A 403 -20.09 19.59 9.76
C MET A 403 -20.53 18.30 9.04
N GLU A 404 -20.07 18.08 7.80
CA GLU A 404 -20.33 16.83 7.08
C GLU A 404 -19.82 15.61 7.86
N THR A 405 -18.60 15.70 8.41
CA THR A 405 -17.99 14.60 9.16
C THR A 405 -18.66 14.40 10.52
N MET A 406 -19.15 15.47 11.14
CA MET A 406 -19.87 15.43 12.42
C MET A 406 -21.19 14.65 12.34
N GLU A 407 -21.87 14.64 11.19
CA GLU A 407 -23.08 13.81 11.01
C GLU A 407 -22.73 12.32 10.87
N LYS A 408 -21.60 12.03 10.22
CA LYS A 408 -21.20 10.67 9.88
C LYS A 408 -20.60 9.92 11.07
N TYR A 409 -19.73 10.56 11.84
CA TYR A 409 -18.98 9.93 12.93
C TYR A 409 -19.84 9.27 14.03
N PRO A 410 -20.91 9.88 14.56
CA PRO A 410 -21.73 9.22 15.58
C PRO A 410 -22.43 7.97 15.03
N ILE A 411 -22.89 8.01 13.78
CA ILE A 411 -23.52 6.84 13.13
C ILE A 411 -22.48 5.72 12.96
N THR A 412 -21.27 6.05 12.47
CA THR A 412 -20.20 5.05 12.34
C THR A 412 -19.77 4.50 13.70
N ALA A 413 -19.69 5.34 14.73
CA ALA A 413 -19.31 4.91 16.06
C ALA A 413 -20.32 3.89 16.59
N ILE A 414 -21.62 4.18 16.54
CA ILE A 414 -22.69 3.26 16.95
C ILE A 414 -22.64 1.96 16.14
N LEU A 415 -22.46 2.06 14.82
CA LEU A 415 -22.39 0.90 13.92
C LEU A 415 -21.24 -0.05 14.29
N ILE A 416 -20.12 0.48 14.81
CA ILE A 416 -18.94 -0.31 15.16
C ILE A 416 -19.04 -0.79 16.62
N THR A 417 -19.36 0.09 17.55
CA THR A 417 -19.33 -0.23 18.98
C THR A 417 -20.43 -1.18 19.40
N VAL A 418 -21.66 -1.03 18.89
CA VAL A 418 -22.79 -1.88 19.31
C VAL A 418 -22.56 -3.36 18.96
N PRO A 419 -22.19 -3.74 17.72
CA PRO A 419 -21.89 -5.14 17.40
C PRO A 419 -20.70 -5.67 18.20
N VAL A 420 -19.64 -4.86 18.37
CA VAL A 420 -18.45 -5.23 19.15
C VAL A 420 -18.84 -5.56 20.60
N SER A 421 -19.66 -4.72 21.23
CA SER A 421 -20.14 -4.92 22.60
C SER A 421 -21.08 -6.12 22.77
N ILE A 422 -21.80 -6.53 21.71
CA ILE A 422 -22.66 -7.73 21.76
C ILE A 422 -21.83 -9.01 21.57
N ILE A 423 -20.76 -8.94 20.77
CA ILE A 423 -19.95 -10.11 20.40
C ILE A 423 -18.97 -10.50 21.51
N LEU A 424 -18.33 -9.53 22.16
CA LEU A 424 -17.43 -9.75 23.28
C LEU A 424 -18.23 -10.21 24.50
#